data_AF-R6P6N2-F1
#
_entry.id   AF-R6P6N2-F1
#
_cell.length_a   1.000
_cell.length_b   1.000
_cell.length_c   1.000
_cell.angle_alpha   90.00
_cell.angle_beta   90.00
_cell.angle_gamma   90.00
#
_symmetry.space_group_name_H-M   'P 1'
#
loop_
_entity.id
_entity.type
_entity.pdbx_description
1 polymer ?
#
loop_
_entity_poly.entity_id
_entity_poly.type
_entity_poly.pdbx_seq_one_letter_code
_entity_poly.pdbx_strand_id
1 'polypeptide(L)'
;MKTFTDYSDEVPIQFIKFTLDGKHGWVGKNLTDIILPPDTIVVLIIRGENQIVPDGKTMLEKGDTLVLCAKSSGNIEGVHLSEKRVSGSDKYVGKTLSEIHKDDLIIMIRRGDRVVIPQGKTIVRENDVLVINHKE
;
A
#
# COMPACT_ATOMS: atom_id res chain seq x y z
N MET A 1 13.42 -32.53 -11.77
CA MET A 1 13.84 -31.19 -11.32
C MET A 1 13.01 -30.19 -12.11
N LYS A 2 12.07 -29.49 -11.47
CA LYS A 2 11.27 -28.45 -12.15
C LYS A 2 12.18 -27.25 -12.44
N THR A 3 12.00 -26.63 -13.60
CA THR A 3 12.81 -25.50 -14.06
C THR A 3 12.03 -24.20 -13.91
N PHE A 4 12.72 -23.06 -13.87
CA PHE A 4 12.14 -21.73 -13.63
C PHE A 4 11.01 -21.37 -14.63
N THR A 5 11.02 -21.98 -15.82
CA THR A 5 9.98 -21.85 -16.87
C THR A 5 8.68 -22.59 -16.56
N ASP A 6 8.64 -23.48 -15.57
CA ASP A 6 7.43 -24.21 -15.17
C ASP A 6 6.48 -23.37 -14.29
N TYR A 7 6.87 -22.14 -13.91
CA TYR A 7 6.08 -21.20 -13.11
C TYR A 7 5.31 -20.17 -13.94
N SER A 8 5.19 -20.38 -15.26
CA SER A 8 4.53 -19.47 -16.22
C SER A 8 3.05 -19.20 -15.93
N ASP A 9 2.45 -19.89 -14.95
CA ASP A 9 1.20 -19.49 -14.29
C ASP A 9 1.52 -18.63 -13.06
N GLU A 10 2.28 -17.54 -13.24
CA GLU A 10 2.74 -16.66 -12.18
C GLU A 10 1.53 -16.13 -11.41
N VAL A 11 1.27 -16.67 -10.21
CA VAL A 11 0.37 -16.00 -9.26
C VAL A 11 0.93 -14.59 -9.10
N PRO A 12 0.19 -13.54 -9.46
CA PRO A 12 0.73 -12.19 -9.39
C PRO A 12 1.13 -11.95 -7.94
N ILE A 13 2.41 -11.62 -7.69
CA ILE A 13 2.93 -11.33 -6.34
C ILE A 13 3.06 -9.82 -6.21
N GLN A 14 2.68 -9.28 -5.05
CA GLN A 14 2.86 -7.87 -4.73
C GLN A 14 3.79 -7.68 -3.53
N PHE A 15 4.53 -6.58 -3.56
CA PHE A 15 5.41 -6.17 -2.48
C PHE A 15 4.88 -4.93 -1.78
N ILE A 16 4.84 -4.98 -0.46
CA ILE A 16 4.51 -3.84 0.40
C ILE A 16 5.74 -3.50 1.22
N LYS A 17 6.14 -2.23 1.18
CA LYS A 17 7.27 -1.71 1.96
C LYS A 17 6.77 -0.71 2.99
N PHE A 18 7.16 -0.89 4.25
CA PHE A 18 6.86 0.08 5.30
C PHE A 18 7.92 0.10 6.40
N THR A 19 8.04 1.24 7.06
CA THR A 19 9.02 1.48 8.11
C THR A 19 8.37 1.40 9.49
N LEU A 20 8.99 0.66 10.40
CA LEU A 20 8.57 0.62 11.79
C LEU A 20 8.96 1.92 12.48
N ASP A 21 7.96 2.71 12.86
CA ASP A 21 8.20 3.79 13.80
C ASP A 21 8.45 3.24 15.21
N GLY A 22 8.85 4.11 16.14
CA GLY A 22 9.15 3.68 17.51
C GLY A 22 7.93 3.26 18.34
N LYS A 23 6.71 3.40 17.81
CA LYS A 23 5.44 3.05 18.48
C LYS A 23 4.80 1.79 17.88
N HIS A 24 5.33 1.29 16.76
CA HIS A 24 4.80 0.11 16.09
C HIS A 24 4.94 -1.13 16.98
N GLY A 25 3.84 -1.86 17.19
CA GLY A 25 3.77 -2.99 18.15
C GLY A 25 4.61 -4.22 17.80
N TRP A 26 5.39 -4.15 16.72
CA TRP A 26 6.33 -5.19 16.29
C TRP A 26 7.77 -4.91 16.75
N VAL A 27 8.09 -3.67 17.12
CA VAL A 27 9.43 -3.31 17.61
C VAL A 27 9.75 -4.12 18.87
N GLY A 28 10.92 -4.76 18.88
CA GLY A 28 11.41 -5.60 19.97
C GLY A 28 10.87 -7.04 19.96
N LYS A 29 10.12 -7.45 18.93
CA LYS A 29 9.62 -8.83 18.77
C LYS A 29 10.41 -9.58 17.70
N ASN A 30 10.54 -10.89 17.86
CA ASN A 30 11.00 -11.76 16.77
C ASN A 30 9.90 -11.94 15.73
N LEU A 31 10.26 -12.26 14.50
CA LEU A 31 9.27 -12.54 13.44
C LEU A 31 8.31 -13.70 13.80
N THR A 32 8.75 -14.69 14.58
CA THR A 32 7.86 -15.76 15.06
C THR A 32 6.79 -15.29 16.04
N ASP A 33 6.99 -14.13 16.67
CA ASP A 33 6.17 -13.63 17.78
C ASP A 33 5.17 -12.56 17.31
N ILE A 34 5.14 -12.26 16.00
CA ILE A 34 4.21 -11.30 15.40
C ILE A 34 3.13 -12.00 14.58
N ILE A 35 1.99 -11.34 14.47
CA ILE A 35 0.90 -11.76 13.60
C ILE A 35 1.03 -11.01 12.29
N LEU A 36 1.38 -11.74 11.23
CA LEU A 36 1.35 -11.26 9.86
C LEU A 36 -0.04 -11.47 9.25
N PRO A 37 -0.48 -10.63 8.29
CA PRO A 37 -1.65 -10.95 7.50
C PRO A 37 -1.51 -12.34 6.82
N PRO A 38 -2.61 -13.08 6.62
CA PRO A 38 -2.57 -14.37 5.92
C PRO A 38 -1.90 -14.27 4.56
N ASP A 39 -1.25 -15.35 4.11
CA ASP A 39 -0.56 -15.42 2.82
C ASP A 39 0.51 -14.32 2.60
N THR A 40 1.10 -13.79 3.68
CA THR A 40 2.22 -12.83 3.60
C THR A 40 3.51 -13.36 4.22
N ILE A 41 4.65 -12.91 3.67
CA ILE A 41 6.00 -13.28 4.13
C ILE A 41 6.86 -12.03 4.17
N VAL A 42 7.63 -11.83 5.24
CA VAL A 42 8.69 -10.80 5.27
C VAL A 42 9.91 -11.36 4.53
N VAL A 43 10.24 -10.77 3.38
CA VAL A 43 11.32 -11.26 2.51
C VAL A 43 12.63 -10.50 2.71
N LEU A 44 12.56 -9.28 3.23
CA LEU A 44 13.73 -8.41 3.43
C LEU A 44 13.47 -7.40 4.56
N ILE A 45 14.49 -7.15 5.36
CA ILE A 45 14.55 -6.01 6.29
C ILE A 45 15.68 -5.09 5.85
N ILE A 46 15.38 -3.80 5.73
CA ILE A 46 16.37 -2.75 5.46
C ILE A 46 16.59 -1.97 6.76
N ARG A 47 17.82 -2.00 7.27
CA ARG A 47 18.22 -1.37 8.53
C ARG A 47 19.39 -0.41 8.28
N GLY A 48 19.09 0.87 8.14
CA GLY A 48 20.04 1.85 7.61
C GLY A 48 20.45 1.46 6.19
N GLU A 49 21.75 1.26 5.97
CA GLU A 49 22.31 0.82 4.68
C GLU A 49 22.33 -0.71 4.52
N ASN A 50 21.98 -1.47 5.56
CA ASN A 50 22.07 -2.93 5.53
C ASN A 50 20.79 -3.58 5.00
N GLN A 51 20.95 -4.62 4.19
CA GLN A 51 19.90 -5.52 3.74
C GLN A 51 20.02 -6.86 4.45
N ILE A 52 18.98 -7.26 5.18
CA ILE A 52 18.95 -8.44 6.04
C ILE A 52 17.88 -9.39 5.50
N VAL A 53 18.27 -10.61 5.11
CA VAL A 53 17.33 -11.69 4.84
C VAL A 53 16.91 -12.28 6.19
N PRO A 54 15.64 -12.12 6.59
CA PRO A 54 15.25 -12.47 7.95
C PRO A 54 14.93 -13.96 8.09
N ASP A 55 15.07 -14.45 9.30
CA ASP A 55 14.56 -15.74 9.76
C ASP A 55 13.54 -15.53 10.90
N GLY A 56 12.97 -16.62 11.40
CA GLY A 56 11.97 -16.54 12.48
C GLY A 56 12.48 -15.86 13.76
N LYS A 57 13.79 -15.89 14.03
CA LYS A 57 14.43 -15.32 15.23
C LYS A 57 14.87 -13.88 15.02
N THR A 58 14.70 -13.34 13.82
CA THR A 58 15.10 -11.97 13.51
C THR A 58 14.25 -11.00 14.31
N MET A 59 14.89 -10.27 15.22
CA MET A 59 14.24 -9.28 16.06
C MET A 59 14.10 -7.95 15.32
N LEU A 60 12.88 -7.43 15.28
CA LEU A 60 12.54 -6.18 14.60
C LEU A 60 12.91 -4.97 15.46
N GLU A 61 13.50 -3.96 14.84
CA GLU A 61 13.98 -2.75 15.48
C GLU A 61 13.26 -1.50 14.97
N LYS A 62 13.25 -0.45 15.79
CA LYS A 62 12.78 0.87 15.37
C LYS A 62 13.63 1.35 14.18
N GLY A 63 12.97 1.81 13.12
CA GLY A 63 13.61 2.27 11.89
C GLY A 63 13.86 1.17 10.87
N ASP A 64 13.60 -0.09 11.22
CA ASP A 64 13.58 -1.18 10.22
C ASP A 64 12.52 -0.89 9.18
N THR A 65 12.89 -1.09 7.93
CA THR A 65 11.95 -1.07 6.81
C THR A 65 11.76 -2.47 6.30
N LEU A 66 10.55 -3.00 6.48
CA LEU A 66 10.19 -4.36 6.09
C LEU A 66 9.66 -4.34 4.66
N VAL A 67 10.03 -5.37 3.90
CA VAL A 67 9.43 -5.71 2.61
C VAL A 67 8.64 -6.99 2.79
N LEU A 68 7.33 -6.88 2.67
CA LEU A 68 6.40 -8.01 2.70
C LEU A 68 6.07 -8.40 1.27
N CYS A 69 5.98 -9.70 1.04
CA CYS A 69 5.48 -10.33 -0.17
C CYS A 69 4.10 -10.91 0.14
N ALA A 70 3.13 -10.70 -0.75
CA ALA A 70 1.79 -11.26 -0.66
C ALA A 70 1.31 -11.72 -2.04
N LYS A 71 0.41 -12.71 -2.08
CA LYS A 71 -0.32 -13.04 -3.30
C LYS A 71 -1.23 -11.86 -3.67
N SER A 72 -1.18 -11.43 -4.92
CA SER A 72 -2.13 -10.46 -5.47
C SER A 72 -3.47 -11.16 -5.61
N SER A 73 -4.43 -10.73 -4.81
CA SER A 73 -5.84 -10.88 -5.14
C SER A 73 -6.06 -10.02 -6.39
N GLY A 74 -6.62 -10.58 -7.47
CA GLY A 74 -6.96 -9.81 -8.68
C GLY A 74 -8.11 -8.83 -8.40
N ASN A 75 -9.19 -8.92 -9.18
CA ASN A 75 -10.42 -8.21 -8.83
C ASN A 75 -10.95 -8.75 -7.49
N ILE A 76 -11.14 -7.87 -6.51
CA ILE A 76 -11.73 -8.20 -5.22
C ILE A 76 -13.24 -8.02 -5.36
N GLU A 77 -14.02 -9.07 -5.13
CA GLU A 77 -15.48 -8.99 -5.11
C GLU A 77 -15.95 -7.93 -4.08
N GLY A 78 -16.87 -7.06 -4.49
CA GLY A 78 -17.39 -5.97 -3.66
C GLY A 78 -16.55 -4.67 -3.66
N VAL A 79 -15.48 -4.59 -4.46
CA VAL A 79 -14.73 -3.34 -4.66
C VAL A 79 -15.02 -2.78 -6.05
N HIS A 80 -15.79 -1.71 -6.12
CA HIS A 80 -16.14 -1.03 -7.36
C HIS A 80 -15.41 0.30 -7.47
N LEU A 81 -14.36 0.31 -8.29
CA LEU A 81 -13.53 1.49 -8.51
C LEU A 81 -13.98 2.28 -9.74
N SER A 82 -14.09 3.60 -9.59
CA SER A 82 -14.26 4.52 -10.71
C SER A 82 -13.12 5.56 -10.74
N GLU A 83 -12.81 6.05 -11.93
CA GLU A 83 -11.86 7.15 -12.11
C GLU A 83 -12.61 8.46 -12.43
N LYS A 84 -12.29 9.53 -11.70
CA LYS A 84 -12.75 10.88 -12.03
C LYS A 84 -11.56 11.80 -12.27
N ARG A 85 -11.49 12.36 -13.49
CA ARG A 85 -10.57 13.46 -13.81
C ARG A 85 -11.14 14.79 -13.33
N VAL A 86 -10.32 15.56 -12.63
CA VAL A 86 -10.66 16.90 -12.12
C VAL A 86 -10.29 17.93 -13.18
N SER A 87 -11.30 18.62 -13.72
CA SER A 87 -11.09 19.76 -14.62
C SER A 87 -10.87 21.06 -13.83
N GLY A 88 -10.30 22.09 -14.47
CA GLY A 88 -10.07 23.40 -13.83
C GLY A 88 -11.35 24.13 -13.39
N SER A 89 -12.49 23.80 -13.97
CA SER A 89 -13.81 24.32 -13.58
C SER A 89 -14.52 23.47 -12.50
N ASP A 90 -13.90 22.38 -12.04
CA ASP A 90 -14.51 21.50 -11.06
C ASP A 90 -14.50 22.16 -9.67
N LYS A 91 -15.62 22.08 -8.95
CA LYS A 91 -15.80 22.63 -7.60
C LYS A 91 -14.89 22.00 -6.54
N TYR A 92 -14.17 20.93 -6.90
CA TYR A 92 -13.22 20.23 -6.05
C TYR A 92 -11.84 20.89 -6.01
N VAL A 93 -11.46 21.65 -7.04
CA VAL A 93 -10.13 22.27 -7.11
C VAL A 93 -9.92 23.19 -5.92
N GLY A 94 -8.81 23.02 -5.22
CA GLY A 94 -8.44 23.82 -4.04
C GLY A 94 -9.10 23.37 -2.73
N LYS A 95 -10.04 22.42 -2.76
CA LYS A 95 -10.65 21.86 -1.55
C LYS A 95 -9.91 20.62 -1.07
N THR A 96 -10.03 20.34 0.23
CA THR A 96 -9.56 19.10 0.84
C THR A 96 -10.52 17.95 0.56
N LEU A 97 -10.02 16.72 0.60
CA LEU A 97 -10.88 15.53 0.45
C LEU A 97 -12.01 15.48 1.48
N SER A 98 -11.73 15.87 2.73
CA SER A 98 -12.75 15.96 3.79
C SER A 98 -13.87 16.96 3.51
N GLU A 99 -13.65 17.95 2.65
CA GLU A 99 -14.67 18.94 2.29
C GLU A 99 -15.54 18.51 1.11
N ILE A 100 -15.08 17.57 0.28
CA ILE A 100 -15.73 17.27 -1.00
C ILE A 100 -16.44 15.93 -1.05
N HIS A 101 -16.00 14.91 -0.30
CA HIS A 101 -16.59 13.57 -0.34
C HIS A 101 -16.81 13.08 1.09
N LYS A 102 -18.07 12.82 1.45
CA LYS A 102 -18.46 12.26 2.76
C LYS A 102 -18.79 10.78 2.70
N ASP A 103 -19.31 10.32 1.57
CA ASP A 103 -19.88 8.97 1.43
C ASP A 103 -18.97 8.03 0.63
N ASP A 104 -18.18 8.57 -0.30
CA ASP A 104 -17.24 7.83 -1.15
C ASP A 104 -15.80 7.90 -0.62
N LEU A 105 -15.05 6.81 -0.76
CA LEU A 105 -13.63 6.73 -0.38
C LEU A 105 -12.74 7.01 -1.59
N ILE A 106 -11.99 8.10 -1.55
CA ILE A 106 -10.87 8.31 -2.49
C ILE A 106 -9.69 7.45 -2.03
N ILE A 107 -9.33 6.44 -2.81
CA ILE A 107 -8.25 5.48 -2.46
C ILE A 107 -6.89 6.02 -2.89
N MET A 108 -6.82 6.66 -4.06
CA MET A 108 -5.59 7.27 -4.57
C MET A 108 -5.86 8.47 -5.46
N ILE A 109 -4.86 9.35 -5.56
CA ILE A 109 -4.86 10.44 -6.53
C ILE A 109 -3.66 10.26 -7.47
N ARG A 110 -3.90 10.10 -8.76
CA ARG A 110 -2.86 10.18 -9.79
C ARG A 110 -2.68 11.63 -10.21
N ARG A 111 -1.50 12.19 -9.95
CA ARG A 111 -1.16 13.59 -10.23
C ARG A 111 0.03 13.64 -11.17
N GLY A 112 -0.24 13.71 -12.46
CA GLY A 112 0.78 13.42 -13.48
C GLY A 112 1.24 11.97 -13.35
N ASP A 113 2.56 11.76 -13.28
CA ASP A 113 3.16 10.41 -13.24
C ASP A 113 3.33 9.84 -11.82
N ARG A 114 2.92 10.58 -10.79
CA ARG A 114 3.02 10.13 -9.39
C ARG A 114 1.66 9.75 -8.81
N VAL A 115 1.69 8.79 -7.90
CA VAL A 115 0.57 8.40 -7.06
C VAL A 115 0.68 9.11 -5.71
N VAL A 116 -0.43 9.67 -5.24
CA VAL A 116 -0.56 10.27 -3.91
C VAL A 116 -1.54 9.43 -3.11
N ILE A 117 -1.09 8.95 -1.94
CA ILE A 117 -1.97 8.28 -0.97
C ILE A 117 -2.73 9.35 -0.18
N PRO A 118 -4.06 9.42 -0.31
CA PRO A 118 -4.87 10.49 0.22
C PRO A 118 -5.02 10.40 1.73
N GLN A 119 -4.93 11.55 2.37
CA GLN A 119 -5.42 11.84 3.73
C GLN A 119 -6.57 12.84 3.65
N GLY A 120 -7.42 12.95 4.68
CA GLY A 120 -8.56 13.89 4.68
C GLY A 120 -8.17 15.32 4.30
N LYS A 121 -7.00 15.80 4.76
CA LYS A 121 -6.45 17.13 4.46
C LYS A 121 -5.83 17.28 3.06
N THR A 122 -5.83 16.25 2.23
CA THR A 122 -5.20 16.29 0.90
C THR A 122 -5.98 17.24 0.00
N ILE A 123 -5.29 18.23 -0.56
CA ILE A 123 -5.89 19.22 -1.45
C ILE A 123 -5.94 18.66 -2.88
N VAL A 124 -7.12 18.71 -3.46
CA VAL A 124 -7.36 18.33 -4.86
C VAL A 124 -6.89 19.46 -5.79
N ARG A 125 -6.21 19.08 -6.85
CA ARG A 125 -5.66 19.98 -7.86
C ARG A 125 -6.30 19.70 -9.21
N GLU A 126 -6.30 20.71 -10.06
CA GLU A 126 -6.62 20.52 -11.47
C GLU A 126 -5.72 19.43 -12.08
N ASN A 127 -6.30 18.63 -12.97
CA ASN A 127 -5.68 17.47 -13.63
C ASN A 127 -5.40 16.26 -12.72
N ASP A 128 -5.79 16.31 -11.44
CA ASP A 128 -5.83 15.11 -10.62
C ASP A 128 -6.79 14.08 -11.24
N VAL A 129 -6.43 12.81 -11.16
CA VAL A 129 -7.35 11.69 -11.40
C VAL A 129 -7.58 11.02 -10.05
N LEU A 130 -8.81 11.14 -9.55
CA LEU A 130 -9.25 10.52 -8.31
C LEU A 130 -9.74 9.11 -8.60
N VAL A 131 -9.24 8.13 -7.86
CA VAL A 131 -9.78 6.76 -7.88
C VAL A 131 -10.68 6.60 -6.67
N ILE A 132 -11.95 6.34 -6.96
CA ILE A 132 -13.05 6.38 -6.00
C ILE A 132 -13.59 4.98 -5.82
N ASN A 133 -13.71 4.54 -4.57
CA ASN A 133 -14.50 3.38 -4.20
C ASN A 133 -15.85 3.85 -3.67
N HIS A 134 -16.91 3.48 -4.37
CA HIS A 134 -18.26 3.84 -4.00
C HIS A 134 -18.77 2.89 -2.92
N LYS A 135 -19.46 3.41 -1.91
CA LYS A 135 -20.31 2.56 -1.08
C LYS A 135 -21.53 2.16 -1.90
N GLU A 136 -21.83 0.87 -1.95
CA GLU A 136 -23.14 0.38 -2.41
C GLU A 136 -24.28 0.96 -1.56
#